data_AF-A0A971S257-F1
#
_entry.id   AF-A0A971S257-F1
#
_cell.length_a   1.000
_cell.length_b   1.000
_cell.length_c   1.000
_cell.angle_alpha   90.00
_cell.angle_beta   90.00
_cell.angle_gamma   90.00
#
_symmetry.space_group_name_H-M   'P 1'
#
loop_
_entity.id
_entity.type
_entity.pdbx_description
1 polymer ?
#
loop_
_entity_poly.entity_id
_entity_poly.type
_entity_poly.pdbx_seq_one_letter_code
_entity_poly.pdbx_strand_id
1 'polypeptide(L)'
;MDITLVKIEKPEAINFVLGQSHFIKTVEDIHEALVSTVPGIKFGLAFCEASGECLVRWTGTDEEMIRLAKDNALAIGAGHSFILFLGEGYYPINVL
;
A
#
# COMPACT_ATOMS: atom_id res chain seq x y z
N MET A 1 17.42 -20.54 1.73
CA MET A 1 16.75 -19.45 1.01
C MET A 1 15.72 -20.12 0.15
N ASP A 2 14.45 -19.88 0.45
CA ASP A 2 13.32 -20.43 -0.26
C ASP A 2 12.66 -19.32 -1.10
N ILE A 3 12.16 -19.67 -2.28
CA ILE A 3 11.48 -18.73 -3.18
C ILE A 3 10.00 -19.08 -3.20
N THR A 4 9.16 -18.11 -2.86
CA THR A 4 7.71 -18.26 -2.82
C THR A 4 7.08 -17.33 -3.84
N LEU A 5 6.14 -17.85 -4.63
CA LEU A 5 5.30 -17.02 -5.50
C LEU A 5 4.11 -16.52 -4.70
N VAL A 6 4.03 -15.21 -4.48
CA VAL A 6 2.89 -14.55 -3.83
C VAL A 6 2.06 -13.85 -4.91
N LYS A 7 0.80 -14.26 -5.08
CA LYS A 7 -0.13 -13.61 -5.99
C LYS A 7 -0.71 -12.37 -5.32
N ILE A 8 -0.72 -11.25 -6.03
CA ILE A 8 -1.40 -10.03 -5.60
C ILE A 8 -2.89 -10.16 -5.95
N GLU A 9 -3.74 -10.17 -4.93
CA GLU A 9 -5.19 -10.22 -5.09
C GLU A 9 -5.75 -8.81 -5.23
N LYS A 10 -6.37 -8.54 -6.39
CA LYS A 10 -7.01 -7.26 -6.69
C LYS A 10 -8.12 -7.43 -7.73
N PRO A 11 -9.14 -6.56 -7.73
CA PRO A 11 -10.04 -6.45 -8.87
C PRO A 11 -9.29 -6.02 -10.14
N GLU A 12 -9.81 -6.36 -11.32
CA GLU A 12 -9.15 -6.09 -12.60
C GLU A 12 -8.91 -4.59 -12.81
N ALA A 13 -9.92 -3.76 -12.54
CA ALA A 13 -9.90 -2.31 -12.73
C ALA A 13 -9.00 -1.53 -11.75
N ILE A 14 -8.58 -2.16 -10.65
CA ILE A 14 -7.82 -1.49 -9.58
C ILE A 14 -6.33 -1.52 -9.88
N ASN A 15 -5.68 -0.36 -9.77
CA ASN A 15 -4.23 -0.26 -9.91
C ASN A 15 -3.53 -0.41 -8.56
N PHE A 16 -2.25 -0.80 -8.58
CA PHE A 16 -1.43 -0.81 -7.38
C PHE A 16 0.01 -0.38 -7.66
N VAL A 17 0.70 0.05 -6.61
CA VAL A 17 2.14 0.30 -6.57
C VAL A 17 2.72 -0.53 -5.44
N LEU A 18 3.73 -1.35 -5.73
CA LEU A 18 4.50 -2.09 -4.75
C LEU A 18 5.90 -1.48 -4.70
N GLY A 19 6.35 -1.12 -3.50
CA GLY A 19 7.66 -0.49 -3.31
C GLY A 19 8.31 -0.86 -2.00
N GLN A 20 9.49 -0.30 -1.79
CA GLN A 20 10.27 -0.44 -0.56
C GLN A 20 10.45 0.94 0.05
N SER A 21 10.26 1.04 1.36
CA SER A 21 10.58 2.26 2.12
C SER A 21 11.32 1.88 3.40
N HIS A 22 11.45 2.83 4.32
CA HIS A 22 11.93 2.61 5.67
C HIS A 22 11.31 3.64 6.59
N PHE A 23 11.29 3.35 7.89
CA PHE A 23 10.77 4.23 8.95
C PHE A 23 9.24 4.40 8.95
N ILE A 24 8.64 4.40 10.14
CA ILE A 24 7.18 4.38 10.36
C ILE A 24 6.45 5.58 9.73
N LYS A 25 7.15 6.71 9.60
CA LYS A 25 6.63 7.94 8.99
C LYS A 25 6.26 7.76 7.52
N THR A 26 6.74 6.70 6.85
CA THR A 26 6.31 6.28 5.50
C THR A 26 4.78 6.30 5.35
N VAL A 27 4.04 5.85 6.38
CA VAL A 27 2.58 5.75 6.32
C VAL A 27 1.95 7.13 6.19
N GLU A 28 2.33 8.08 7.05
CA GLU A 28 1.81 9.46 7.02
C GLU A 28 2.31 10.22 5.78
N ASP A 29 3.60 10.10 5.45
CA ASP A 29 4.20 10.84 4.34
C ASP A 29 3.58 10.45 2.99
N ILE A 30 3.36 9.15 2.75
CA ILE A 30 2.70 8.70 1.51
C ILE A 30 1.23 9.12 1.51
N HIS A 31 0.53 9.06 2.66
CA HIS A 31 -0.86 9.53 2.72
C HIS A 31 -0.97 11.00 2.32
N GLU A 32 -0.15 11.85 2.93
CA GLU A 32 -0.14 13.29 2.67
C GLU A 32 0.25 13.59 1.22
N ALA A 33 1.25 12.89 0.67
CA ALA A 33 1.64 13.02 -0.73
C ALA A 33 0.47 12.71 -1.68
N LEU A 34 -0.30 11.66 -1.41
CA LEU A 34 -1.44 11.26 -2.25
C LEU A 34 -2.58 12.29 -2.20
N VAL A 35 -3.03 12.67 -1.01
CA VAL A 35 -4.18 13.59 -0.87
C VAL A 35 -3.84 15.02 -1.31
N SER A 36 -2.56 15.42 -1.25
CA SER A 36 -2.10 16.72 -1.76
C SER A 36 -1.90 16.75 -3.28
N THR A 37 -1.69 15.59 -3.92
CA THR A 37 -1.46 15.50 -5.37
C THR A 37 -2.77 15.38 -6.16
N VAL A 38 -3.71 14.55 -5.70
CA VAL A 38 -4.97 14.29 -6.43
C VAL A 38 -6.18 14.56 -5.53
N PRO A 39 -6.99 15.60 -5.82
CA PRO A 39 -8.18 15.90 -5.05
C PRO A 39 -9.18 14.73 -5.02
N GLY A 40 -9.62 14.35 -3.81
CA GLY A 40 -10.61 13.30 -3.60
C GLY A 40 -10.12 11.87 -3.85
N ILE A 41 -8.81 11.67 -4.01
CA ILE A 41 -8.20 10.36 -4.28
C ILE A 41 -8.71 9.28 -3.32
N LYS A 42 -9.07 8.11 -3.89
CA LYS A 42 -9.46 6.91 -3.17
C LYS A 42 -8.30 5.93 -3.21
N PHE A 43 -7.75 5.59 -2.04
CA PHE A 43 -6.64 4.67 -1.95
C PHE A 43 -6.58 3.98 -0.60
N GLY A 44 -5.77 2.92 -0.55
CA GLY A 44 -5.36 2.24 0.67
C GLY A 44 -3.89 1.85 0.59
N LEU A 45 -3.15 2.12 1.65
CA LEU A 45 -1.72 1.83 1.79
C LEU A 45 -1.52 0.88 2.97
N ALA A 46 -0.64 -0.10 2.80
CA ALA A 46 -0.11 -0.92 3.88
C ALA A 46 1.41 -1.00 3.79
N PHE A 47 2.08 -0.83 4.93
CA PHE A 47 3.54 -0.86 5.09
C PHE A 47 3.92 -1.88 6.15
N CYS A 48 4.87 -2.76 5.83
CA CYS A 48 5.35 -3.80 6.73
C CYS A 48 6.48 -3.25 7.61
N GLU A 49 6.19 -2.94 8.88
CA GLU A 49 7.22 -2.59 9.86
C GLU A 49 8.18 -3.77 10.04
N ALA A 50 9.50 -3.53 9.93
CA ALA A 50 10.50 -4.61 9.94
C ALA A 50 11.25 -4.76 11.27
N SER A 51 10.88 -3.98 12.29
CA SER A 51 11.49 -4.01 13.62
C SER A 51 10.45 -3.71 14.70
N GLY A 52 10.82 -3.93 15.96
CA GLY A 52 9.91 -3.69 17.09
C GLY A 52 8.71 -4.65 17.08
N GLU A 53 7.50 -4.10 17.02
CA GLU A 53 6.26 -4.89 17.01
C GLU A 53 6.02 -5.62 15.67
N CYS A 54 6.72 -5.22 14.60
CA CYS A 54 6.62 -5.81 13.26
C CYS A 54 5.18 -5.88 12.74
N LEU A 55 4.41 -4.80 12.96
CA LEU A 55 3.02 -4.73 12.52
C LEU A 55 2.92 -4.27 11.06
N VAL A 56 1.87 -4.71 10.38
CA VAL A 56 1.41 -4.02 9.16
C VAL A 56 0.78 -2.73 9.60
N ARG A 57 1.28 -1.60 9.11
CA ARG A 57 0.78 -0.25 9.40
C ARG A 57 0.05 0.25 8.16
N TRP A 58 -1.08 0.93 8.31
CA TRP A 58 -1.92 1.24 7.17
C TRP A 58 -2.58 2.61 7.31
N THR A 59 -3.01 3.13 6.17
CA THR A 59 -3.78 4.36 6.06
C THR A 59 -4.49 4.40 4.71
N GLY A 60 -5.44 5.31 4.52
CA GLY A 60 -6.14 5.46 3.26
C GLY A 60 -7.39 6.31 3.38
N THR A 61 -8.07 6.46 2.27
CA THR A 61 -9.31 7.25 2.12
C THR A 61 -10.49 6.40 1.65
N ASP A 62 -10.25 5.10 1.47
CA ASP A 62 -11.23 4.10 1.04
C ASP A 62 -11.02 2.78 1.79
N GLU A 63 -12.07 2.30 2.47
CA GLU A 63 -12.00 1.12 3.34
C GLU A 63 -11.73 -0.17 2.55
N GLU A 64 -12.25 -0.30 1.33
CA GLU A 64 -12.02 -1.49 0.50
C GLU A 64 -10.56 -1.53 0.03
N MET A 65 -10.00 -0.40 -0.37
CA MET A 65 -8.59 -0.31 -0.75
C MET A 65 -7.66 -0.55 0.45
N ILE A 66 -8.01 -0.06 1.65
CA ILE A 66 -7.26 -0.32 2.88
C ILE A 66 -7.26 -1.82 3.18
N ARG A 67 -8.42 -2.48 3.08
CA ARG A 67 -8.52 -3.92 3.27
C ARG A 67 -7.63 -4.68 2.28
N LEU A 68 -7.72 -4.36 0.99
CA LEU A 68 -6.87 -4.96 -0.04
C LEU A 68 -5.38 -4.76 0.27
N ALA A 69 -4.97 -3.57 0.68
CA ALA A 69 -3.58 -3.26 1.02
C ALA A 69 -3.08 -4.14 2.17
N LYS A 70 -3.86 -4.23 3.25
CA LYS A 70 -3.51 -5.02 4.43
C LYS A 70 -3.41 -6.51 4.12
N ASP A 71 -4.39 -7.06 3.42
CA ASP A 71 -4.44 -8.49 3.09
C ASP A 71 -3.25 -8.88 2.20
N ASN A 72 -2.91 -8.06 1.20
CA ASN A 72 -1.75 -8.31 0.34
C ASN A 72 -0.42 -8.09 1.07
N ALA A 73 -0.30 -7.07 1.94
CA ALA A 73 0.91 -6.85 2.73
C ALA A 73 1.20 -8.02 3.67
N LEU A 74 0.16 -8.59 4.30
CA LEU A 74 0.26 -9.80 5.12
C LEU A 74 0.70 -11.01 4.29
N ALA A 75 0.16 -11.18 3.08
CA ALA A 75 0.56 -12.27 2.18
C ALA A 75 2.00 -12.12 1.69
N ILE A 76 2.46 -10.89 1.43
CA ILE A 76 3.84 -10.59 1.01
C ILE A 76 4.83 -10.84 2.16
N GLY A 77 4.52 -10.34 3.37
CA GLY A 77 5.32 -10.58 4.59
C GLY A 77 6.78 -10.07 4.54
N ALA A 78 7.15 -9.28 3.53
CA ALA A 78 8.48 -8.73 3.37
C ALA A 78 8.64 -7.43 4.17
N GLY A 79 9.57 -7.43 5.14
CA GLY A 79 9.85 -6.25 5.96
C GLY A 79 10.21 -5.03 5.10
N HIS A 80 9.72 -3.86 5.52
CA HIS A 80 9.92 -2.57 4.87
C HIS A 80 9.35 -2.43 3.44
N SER A 81 8.59 -3.42 2.96
CA SER A 81 7.78 -3.25 1.76
C SER A 81 6.52 -2.44 2.06
N PHE A 82 6.00 -1.75 1.06
CA PHE A 82 4.66 -1.17 1.08
C PHE A 82 3.89 -1.54 -0.18
N ILE A 83 2.57 -1.67 -0.05
CA ILE A 83 1.66 -1.80 -1.18
C ILE A 83 0.58 -0.73 -1.07
N LEU A 84 0.38 -0.01 -2.18
CA LEU A 84 -0.60 1.04 -2.36
C LEU A 84 -1.61 0.60 -3.41
N PHE A 85 -2.88 0.53 -3.06
CA PHE A 85 -3.99 0.34 -3.99
C PHE A 85 -4.67 1.66 -4.31
N LEU A 86 -4.94 1.88 -5.59
CA LEU A 86 -5.63 3.06 -6.11
C LEU A 86 -7.03 2.66 -6.57
N GLY A 87 -8.04 3.33 -6.04
CA GLY A 87 -9.44 3.16 -6.44
C GLY A 87 -9.64 3.35 -7.94
N GLU A 88 -10.76 2.87 -8.45
CA GLU A 88 -11.08 2.98 -9.88
C GLU A 88 -11.03 4.45 -10.35
N GLY A 89 -10.41 4.69 -11.51
CA GLY A 89 -10.22 6.03 -12.06
C GLY A 89 -8.97 6.78 -11.56
N TYR A 90 -8.22 6.21 -10.61
CA TYR A 90 -6.91 6.72 -10.18
C TYR A 90 -5.77 5.85 -10.72
N TYR A 91 -4.71 6.48 -11.20
CA TYR A 91 -3.64 5.80 -11.94
C TYR A 91 -2.27 6.07 -11.33
N PRO A 92 -1.32 5.11 -11.42
CA PRO A 92 0.04 5.32 -10.92
C PRO A 92 0.72 6.56 -11.48
N ILE A 93 0.46 6.91 -12.75
CA ILE A 93 1.01 8.12 -13.39
C ILE A 93 0.60 9.44 -12.73
N ASN A 94 -0.41 9.42 -11.85
CA ASN A 94 -0.82 10.61 -11.11
C ASN A 94 0.06 10.87 -9.88
N VAL A 95 0.81 9.86 -9.41
CA VAL A 95 1.42 9.84 -8.06
C VAL A 95 2.85 9.28 -8.01
N LEU A 96 3.40 8.85 -9.15
CA LEU A 96 4.81 8.43 -9.32
C LEU A 96 5.69 9.60 -9.76
#